data_AF-A0A964Z1G9-F1
#
_entry.id   AF-A0A964Z1G9-F1
#
_cell.length_a   1.000
_cell.length_b   1.000
_cell.length_c   1.000
_cell.angle_alpha   90.00
_cell.angle_beta   90.00
_cell.angle_gamma   90.00
#
_symmetry.space_group_name_H-M   'P 1'
#
loop_
_entity.id
_entity.type
_entity.pdbx_description
1 polymer ?
#
loop_
_entity_poly.entity_id
_entity_poly.type
_entity_poly.pdbx_seq_one_letter_code
_entity_poly.pdbx_strand_id
1 'polypeptide(L)'
;MSGESKPNPSDTGFGPNEWLVDEIYQQYLNNKNSVDPSWWEFFGDYSPSEKNKINKNGQSQKPVVEPIAKTKNENPVPVINTKPIEPVSNDPVTENLRGAAARVVANMEASMKVPTATSVRSIPAILLQENRTFINNHLSRRRGGKVSFTHIIAYAVTKAVAQIKEMNTAYTTIDNKPAIIKYPHVNLGLAIDLAKEDGTRQLLVPNIKNADTLDFAQFWATY
;
A
#
# COMPACT_ATOMS: atom_id res chain seq x y z
N MET A 1 -25.84 -21.54 45.84
CA MET A 1 -26.64 -20.60 45.03
C MET A 1 -25.66 -19.72 44.29
N SER A 2 -25.25 -20.17 43.10
CA SER A 2 -24.19 -19.54 42.29
C SER A 2 -24.86 -18.67 41.24
N GLY A 3 -24.79 -17.35 41.41
CA GLY A 3 -25.28 -16.40 40.42
C GLY A 3 -24.20 -16.11 39.38
N GLU A 4 -24.38 -16.60 38.15
CA GLU A 4 -23.60 -16.18 36.99
C GLU A 4 -23.88 -14.69 36.70
N SER A 5 -22.86 -13.86 36.86
CA SER A 5 -22.85 -12.48 36.39
C SER A 5 -22.80 -12.45 34.86
N LYS A 6 -23.91 -12.06 34.23
CA LYS A 6 -23.94 -11.76 32.80
C LYS A 6 -22.93 -10.63 32.49
N PRO A 7 -22.12 -10.73 31.42
CA PRO A 7 -21.21 -9.66 31.05
C PRO A 7 -22.01 -8.43 30.60
N ASN A 8 -21.61 -7.27 31.09
CA ASN A 8 -22.22 -5.98 30.76
C ASN A 8 -21.84 -5.61 29.30
N PRO A 9 -22.78 -5.31 28.39
CA PRO A 9 -22.49 -5.12 26.96
C PRO A 9 -21.79 -3.79 26.62
N SER A 10 -21.33 -3.03 27.62
CA SER A 10 -20.78 -1.68 27.45
C SER A 10 -19.27 -1.61 27.20
N ASP A 11 -18.56 -2.73 27.11
CA ASP A 11 -17.15 -2.79 26.69
C ASP A 11 -17.04 -3.59 25.39
N THR A 12 -17.55 -3.02 24.30
CA THR A 12 -17.28 -3.56 22.97
C THR A 12 -15.83 -3.23 22.64
N GLY A 13 -14.92 -4.18 22.88
CA GLY A 13 -13.44 -4.03 22.87
C GLY A 13 -12.78 -3.65 21.54
N PHE A 14 -13.33 -2.71 20.79
CA PHE A 14 -12.84 -2.23 19.49
C PHE A 14 -11.73 -1.17 19.62
N GLY A 15 -11.48 -0.65 20.83
CA GLY A 15 -10.35 0.23 21.11
C GLY A 15 -10.30 1.46 20.18
N PRO A 16 -9.16 1.78 19.55
CA PRO A 16 -9.01 2.98 18.71
C PRO A 16 -9.99 3.09 17.51
N ASN A 17 -10.69 2.01 17.15
CA ASN A 17 -11.64 1.96 16.04
C ASN A 17 -13.10 2.16 16.48
N GLU A 18 -13.37 2.45 17.75
CA GLU A 18 -14.73 2.66 18.27
C GLU A 18 -15.48 3.78 17.50
N TRP A 19 -14.78 4.85 17.11
CA TRP A 19 -15.36 5.94 16.30
C TRP A 19 -15.88 5.48 14.93
N LEU A 20 -15.24 4.47 14.32
CA LEU A 20 -15.65 3.94 13.02
C LEU A 20 -16.88 3.05 13.16
N VAL A 21 -16.95 2.27 14.24
CA VAL A 21 -18.12 1.45 14.58
C VAL A 21 -19.34 2.34 14.83
N ASP A 22 -19.16 3.45 15.56
CA ASP A 22 -20.19 4.46 15.77
C ASP A 22 -20.67 5.10 14.45
N GLU A 23 -19.75 5.41 13.54
CA GLU A 23 -20.07 6.00 12.23
C GLU A 23 -20.86 5.04 11.34
N ILE A 24 -20.48 3.75 11.32
CA ILE A 24 -21.21 2.70 10.60
C ILE A 24 -22.58 2.44 11.26
N TYR A 25 -22.68 2.51 12.60
CA TYR A 25 -23.97 2.40 13.29
C TYR A 25 -24.94 3.53 12.91
N GLN A 26 -24.45 4.76 12.76
CA GLN A 26 -25.28 5.87 12.27
C GLN A 26 -25.75 5.65 10.83
N GLN A 27 -24.91 5.06 9.97
CA GLN A 27 -25.33 4.67 8.62
C GLN A 27 -26.40 3.57 8.64
N TYR A 28 -26.28 2.59 9.55
CA TYR A 28 -27.28 1.55 9.77
C TYR A 28 -28.65 2.13 10.19
N LEU A 29 -28.67 3.11 11.10
CA LEU A 29 -29.89 3.79 11.52
C LEU A 29 -30.54 4.62 10.40
N ASN A 30 -29.73 5.27 9.55
CA ASN A 30 -30.23 6.06 8.42
C ASN A 30 -30.75 5.18 7.27
N ASN A 31 -30.01 4.12 6.92
CA ASN A 31 -30.42 3.14 5.93
C ASN A 31 -29.70 1.81 6.18
N LYS A 32 -30.44 0.81 6.67
CA LYS A 32 -29.94 -0.52 6.96
C LYS A 32 -29.18 -1.18 5.79
N ASN A 33 -29.62 -0.94 4.54
CA ASN A 33 -28.99 -1.51 3.34
C ASN A 33 -27.69 -0.80 2.90
N SER A 34 -27.32 0.31 3.57
CA SER A 34 -26.04 0.98 3.33
C SER A 34 -24.88 0.33 4.10
N VAL A 35 -25.18 -0.59 5.01
CA VAL A 35 -24.23 -1.33 5.83
C VAL A 35 -24.29 -2.81 5.47
N ASP A 36 -23.13 -3.47 5.48
CA ASP A 36 -23.01 -4.89 5.17
C ASP A 36 -23.91 -5.74 6.10
N PRO A 37 -24.70 -6.71 5.56
CA PRO A 37 -25.63 -7.52 6.35
C PRO A 37 -25.01 -8.25 7.55
N SER A 38 -23.72 -8.58 7.49
CA SER A 38 -22.99 -9.22 8.60
C SER A 38 -22.94 -8.37 9.88
N TRP A 39 -23.18 -7.07 9.76
CA TRP A 39 -23.20 -6.13 10.89
C TRP A 39 -24.59 -5.91 11.49
N TRP A 40 -25.66 -6.40 10.85
CA TRP A 40 -27.03 -6.11 11.30
C TRP A 40 -27.38 -6.78 12.62
N GLU A 41 -26.92 -8.01 12.83
CA GLU A 41 -27.10 -8.72 14.11
C GLU A 41 -26.32 -8.04 15.23
N PHE A 42 -25.10 -7.57 14.93
CA PHE A 42 -24.27 -6.82 15.86
C PHE A 42 -24.91 -5.48 16.27
N PHE A 43 -25.43 -4.70 15.31
CA PHE A 43 -26.06 -3.41 15.59
C PHE A 43 -27.47 -3.51 16.18
N GLY A 44 -28.10 -4.69 16.13
CA GLY A 44 -29.40 -4.94 16.77
C GLY A 44 -29.36 -4.68 18.28
N ASP A 45 -28.25 -5.07 18.93
CA ASP A 45 -28.06 -4.97 20.37
C ASP A 45 -26.97 -3.95 20.77
N TYR A 46 -26.48 -3.15 19.81
CA TYR A 46 -25.42 -2.16 20.03
C TYR A 46 -25.96 -0.87 20.66
N SER A 47 -25.30 -0.40 21.72
CA SER A 47 -25.59 0.88 22.38
C SER A 47 -24.30 1.72 22.45
N PRO A 48 -24.27 2.91 21.84
CA PRO A 48 -23.10 3.79 21.88
C PRO A 48 -22.74 4.18 23.32
N SER A 49 -21.46 4.09 23.67
CA SER A 49 -20.98 4.48 24.99
C SER A 49 -21.04 6.02 25.15
N GLU A 50 -21.59 6.54 26.27
CA GLU A 50 -21.74 8.00 26.47
C GLU A 50 -20.41 8.77 26.55
N LYS A 51 -19.28 8.05 26.67
CA LYS A 51 -17.94 8.62 26.84
C LYS A 51 -17.46 9.46 25.64
N ASN A 52 -18.08 9.33 24.46
CA ASN A 52 -17.76 10.14 23.29
C ASN A 52 -18.66 11.38 23.06
N LYS A 53 -19.67 11.65 23.91
CA LYS A 53 -20.49 12.88 23.78
C LYS A 53 -19.77 14.15 24.26
N ILE A 54 -18.66 14.03 24.99
CA ILE A 54 -17.88 15.16 25.52
C ILE A 54 -16.55 15.27 24.77
N ASN A 55 -16.59 15.61 23.48
CA ASN A 55 -15.45 16.16 22.76
C ASN A 55 -15.96 16.98 21.57
N LYS A 56 -16.61 18.11 21.87
CA LYS A 56 -17.00 19.10 20.85
C LYS A 56 -15.93 20.16 20.56
N ASN A 57 -14.76 20.12 21.19
CA ASN A 57 -13.63 21.00 20.88
C ASN A 57 -12.31 20.36 21.31
N GLY A 58 -11.51 19.81 20.38
CA GLY A 58 -10.15 19.34 20.66
C GLY A 58 -9.75 18.11 19.85
N GLN A 59 -8.75 18.28 18.98
CA GLN A 59 -8.23 17.30 18.03
C GLN A 59 -7.72 15.99 18.66
N SER A 60 -8.04 14.85 18.05
CA SER A 60 -7.17 13.67 17.99
C SER A 60 -7.56 12.76 16.81
N GLN A 61 -6.54 12.06 16.29
CA GLN A 61 -6.33 11.66 14.90
C GLN A 61 -7.06 10.37 14.50
N LYS A 62 -7.72 10.37 13.32
CA LYS A 62 -8.13 9.17 12.59
C LYS A 62 -6.92 8.57 11.84
N PRO A 63 -6.62 7.26 11.94
CA PRO A 63 -5.88 6.55 10.91
C PRO A 63 -6.78 6.38 9.69
N VAL A 64 -6.27 6.76 8.52
CA VAL A 64 -6.97 6.70 7.23
C VAL A 64 -7.01 5.27 6.71
N VAL A 65 -8.22 4.72 6.57
CA VAL A 65 -8.54 3.69 5.57
C VAL A 65 -9.83 4.14 4.89
N GLU A 66 -9.73 4.61 3.65
CA GLU A 66 -10.89 4.95 2.81
C GLU A 66 -11.36 3.74 2.01
N PRO A 67 -12.67 3.44 2.03
CA PRO A 67 -13.40 3.06 0.84
C PRO A 67 -14.29 4.22 0.38
N ILE A 68 -14.22 4.50 -0.91
CA ILE A 68 -14.90 5.56 -1.65
C ILE A 68 -16.41 5.26 -1.71
N ALA A 69 -17.27 6.12 -1.13
CA ALA A 69 -18.65 6.28 -1.56
C ALA A 69 -19.32 7.59 -1.09
N LYS A 70 -19.51 8.49 -2.07
CA LYS A 70 -20.62 9.46 -2.22
C LYS A 70 -20.89 10.47 -1.09
N THR A 71 -20.29 11.64 -1.20
CA THR A 71 -20.86 12.90 -0.68
C THR A 71 -21.63 13.63 -1.79
N LYS A 72 -22.94 13.70 -1.61
CA LYS A 72 -23.82 14.72 -2.18
C LYS A 72 -23.72 15.92 -1.24
N ASN A 73 -23.30 17.09 -1.74
CA ASN A 73 -23.82 18.38 -1.29
C ASN A 73 -23.45 19.49 -2.28
N GLU A 74 -24.49 20.26 -2.59
CA GLU A 74 -24.56 21.35 -3.54
C GLU A 74 -23.93 22.62 -2.99
N ASN A 75 -23.10 23.28 -3.80
CA ASN A 75 -23.04 24.74 -3.94
C ASN A 75 -22.43 25.07 -5.31
N PRO A 76 -22.79 26.22 -5.93
CA PRO A 76 -23.00 26.32 -7.37
C PRO A 76 -21.70 26.28 -8.18
N VAL A 77 -21.78 25.57 -9.31
CA VAL A 77 -20.69 25.34 -10.27
C VAL A 77 -20.19 26.63 -10.93
N PRO A 78 -18.88 26.77 -11.20
CA PRO A 78 -18.42 27.71 -12.21
C PRO A 78 -18.92 27.24 -13.58
N VAL A 79 -19.45 28.15 -14.38
CA VAL A 79 -19.98 27.87 -15.72
C VAL A 79 -18.86 27.35 -16.61
N ILE A 80 -18.84 26.03 -16.83
CA ILE A 80 -17.97 25.40 -17.84
C ILE A 80 -18.76 25.37 -19.14
N ASN A 81 -18.20 26.00 -20.17
CA ASN A 81 -18.73 25.99 -21.53
C ASN A 81 -18.97 24.54 -22.00
N THR A 82 -20.24 24.21 -22.26
CA THR A 82 -20.69 22.91 -22.73
C THR A 82 -20.24 22.67 -24.17
N LYS A 83 -19.17 21.88 -24.35
CA LYS A 83 -19.02 21.09 -25.57
C LYS A 83 -20.01 19.92 -25.50
N PRO A 84 -20.77 19.59 -26.56
CA PRO A 84 -21.82 18.57 -26.49
C PRO A 84 -21.31 17.24 -25.94
N ILE A 85 -22.03 16.71 -24.95
CA ILE A 85 -21.80 15.38 -24.38
C ILE A 85 -22.31 14.38 -25.42
N GLU A 86 -21.39 13.65 -26.06
CA GLU A 86 -21.74 12.51 -26.88
C GLU A 86 -22.40 11.43 -26.00
N PRO A 87 -23.43 10.72 -26.49
CA PRO A 87 -24.15 9.73 -25.71
C PRO A 87 -23.18 8.62 -25.28
N VAL A 88 -23.08 8.39 -23.97
CA VAL A 88 -22.39 7.22 -23.41
C VAL A 88 -23.13 5.96 -23.87
N SER A 89 -22.60 5.32 -24.90
CA SER A 89 -23.01 3.97 -25.29
C SER A 89 -22.67 2.99 -24.16
N ASN A 90 -23.60 2.08 -23.85
CA ASN A 90 -23.39 0.97 -22.92
C ASN A 90 -22.60 -0.21 -23.54
N ASP A 91 -22.09 -0.05 -24.76
CA ASP A 91 -21.33 -1.09 -25.44
C ASP A 91 -19.90 -1.18 -24.88
N PRO A 92 -19.34 -2.40 -24.77
CA PRO A 92 -17.97 -2.57 -24.29
C PRO A 92 -16.97 -1.91 -25.25
N VAL A 93 -16.28 -0.88 -24.79
CA VAL A 93 -15.20 -0.22 -25.53
C VAL A 93 -13.91 -1.02 -25.35
N THR A 94 -13.33 -1.47 -26.45
CA THR A 94 -12.03 -2.18 -26.45
C THR A 94 -10.92 -1.19 -26.81
N GLU A 95 -9.93 -1.05 -25.94
CA GLU A 95 -8.74 -0.25 -26.19
C GLU A 95 -7.48 -1.12 -26.29
N ASN A 96 -6.65 -0.85 -27.30
CA ASN A 96 -5.40 -1.58 -27.46
C ASN A 96 -4.34 -1.07 -26.49
N LEU A 97 -3.75 -1.98 -25.72
CA LEU A 97 -2.60 -1.69 -24.87
C LEU A 97 -1.35 -1.40 -25.71
N ARG A 98 -0.64 -0.32 -25.39
CA ARG A 98 0.59 0.08 -26.07
C ARG A 98 1.72 0.41 -25.09
N GLY A 99 2.95 0.41 -25.59
CA GLY A 99 4.14 0.86 -24.86
C GLY A 99 4.37 0.07 -23.57
N ALA A 100 4.42 0.79 -22.44
CA ALA A 100 4.71 0.19 -21.14
C ALA A 100 3.65 -0.80 -20.66
N ALA A 101 2.36 -0.52 -20.89
CA ALA A 101 1.28 -1.42 -20.51
C ALA A 101 1.40 -2.79 -21.22
N ALA A 102 1.70 -2.76 -22.53
CA ALA A 102 1.93 -3.99 -23.30
C ALA A 102 3.17 -4.77 -22.81
N ARG A 103 4.24 -4.08 -22.40
CA ARG A 103 5.42 -4.72 -21.81
C ARG A 103 5.14 -5.38 -20.47
N VAL A 104 4.31 -4.76 -19.62
CA VAL A 104 3.88 -5.36 -18.35
C VAL A 104 3.15 -6.67 -18.63
N VAL A 105 2.21 -6.70 -19.59
CA VAL A 105 1.49 -7.91 -19.97
C VAL A 105 2.46 -9.01 -20.40
N ALA A 106 3.38 -8.72 -21.33
CA ALA A 106 4.38 -9.69 -21.79
C ALA A 106 5.22 -10.28 -20.64
N ASN A 107 5.63 -9.43 -19.68
CA ASN A 107 6.39 -9.87 -18.51
C ASN A 107 5.54 -10.71 -17.54
N MET A 108 4.27 -10.36 -17.33
CA MET A 108 3.35 -11.12 -16.48
C MET A 108 3.06 -12.50 -17.08
N GLU A 109 2.87 -12.58 -18.40
CA GLU A 109 2.71 -13.86 -19.11
C GLU A 109 3.95 -14.73 -19.05
N ALA A 110 5.14 -14.13 -19.21
CA ALA A 110 6.41 -14.85 -19.03
C ALA A 110 6.57 -15.39 -17.60
N SER A 111 6.11 -14.63 -16.60
CA SER A 111 6.24 -14.99 -15.19
C SER A 111 5.40 -16.21 -14.81
N MET A 112 4.32 -16.52 -15.53
CA MET A 112 3.50 -17.72 -15.26
C MET A 112 4.27 -19.04 -15.37
N LYS A 113 5.38 -19.05 -16.12
CA LYS A 113 6.21 -20.25 -16.30
C LYS A 113 7.20 -20.49 -15.16
N VAL A 114 7.38 -19.51 -14.27
CA VAL A 114 8.35 -19.59 -13.18
C VAL A 114 7.66 -20.25 -11.97
N PRO A 115 8.09 -21.45 -11.52
CA PRO A 115 7.53 -22.05 -10.32
C PRO A 115 8.02 -21.28 -9.09
N THR A 116 7.16 -20.42 -8.54
CA THR A 116 7.50 -19.60 -7.37
C THR A 116 7.24 -20.35 -6.06
N ALA A 117 8.20 -20.34 -5.15
CA ALA A 117 8.03 -20.77 -3.77
C ALA A 117 8.15 -19.56 -2.83
N THR A 118 7.23 -19.41 -1.89
CA THR A 118 7.14 -18.24 -1.01
C THR A 118 7.53 -18.60 0.41
N SER A 119 8.42 -17.80 1.01
CA SER A 119 8.70 -17.83 2.45
C SER A 119 8.44 -16.45 3.04
N VAL A 120 7.94 -16.40 4.28
CA VAL A 120 7.60 -15.15 4.96
C VAL A 120 8.26 -15.15 6.34
N ARG A 121 8.79 -14.00 6.73
CA ARG A 121 9.39 -13.79 8.05
C ARG A 121 8.98 -12.44 8.62
N SER A 122 8.56 -12.43 9.87
CA SER A 122 8.31 -11.20 10.63
C SER A 122 9.62 -10.63 11.17
N ILE A 123 9.87 -9.34 10.92
CA ILE A 123 11.06 -8.62 11.38
C ILE A 123 10.59 -7.43 12.25
N PRO A 124 11.07 -7.29 13.50
CA PRO A 124 10.73 -6.14 14.33
C PRO A 124 11.32 -4.85 13.74
N ALA A 125 10.49 -3.82 13.58
CA ALA A 125 10.87 -2.58 12.91
C ALA A 125 11.27 -1.43 13.87
N ILE A 126 11.22 -1.64 15.19
CA ILE A 126 11.47 -0.58 16.18
C ILE A 126 12.87 0.02 16.00
N LEU A 127 13.89 -0.84 15.97
CA LEU A 127 15.28 -0.41 15.77
C LEU A 127 15.48 0.29 14.41
N LEU A 128 14.80 -0.19 13.37
CA LEU A 128 14.83 0.43 12.03
C LEU A 128 14.24 1.84 12.06
N GLN A 129 13.13 2.04 12.78
CA GLN A 129 12.45 3.32 12.93
C GLN A 129 13.28 4.32 13.74
N GLU A 130 13.86 3.89 14.86
CA GLU A 130 14.71 4.75 15.70
C GLU A 130 15.96 5.19 14.94
N ASN A 131 16.67 4.26 14.30
CA ASN A 131 17.87 4.57 13.52
C ASN A 131 17.56 5.49 12.34
N ARG A 132 16.47 5.25 11.62
CA ARG A 132 16.05 6.13 10.52
C ARG A 132 15.74 7.54 11.02
N THR A 133 15.08 7.65 12.17
CA THR A 133 14.77 8.96 12.79
C THR A 133 16.04 9.69 13.18
N PHE A 134 16.98 9.00 13.81
CA PHE A 134 18.29 9.56 14.17
C PHE A 134 19.06 10.04 12.93
N ILE A 135 19.15 9.22 11.88
CA ILE A 135 19.81 9.57 10.61
C ILE A 135 19.16 10.82 10.00
N ASN A 136 17.84 10.87 9.90
CA ASN A 136 17.14 12.00 9.31
C ASN A 136 17.29 13.29 10.13
N ASN A 137 17.31 13.18 11.46
CA ASN A 137 17.58 14.32 12.34
C ASN A 137 19.01 14.84 12.21
N HIS A 138 19.97 13.95 11.94
CA HIS A 138 21.35 14.36 11.63
C HIS A 138 21.45 15.04 10.26
N LEU A 139 20.81 14.45 9.24
CA LEU A 139 20.83 14.98 7.86
C LEU A 139 20.16 16.36 7.75
N SER A 140 19.04 16.56 8.44
CA SER A 140 18.32 17.84 8.44
C SER A 140 19.14 19.01 9.01
N ARG A 141 20.10 18.73 9.90
CA ARG A 141 20.98 19.75 10.51
C ARG A 141 22.26 20.03 9.73
N ARG A 142 22.57 19.22 8.71
CA ARG A 142 23.86 19.27 7.99
C ARG A 142 23.64 19.59 6.51
N ARG A 143 23.54 18.56 5.68
CA ARG A 143 23.55 18.64 4.21
C ARG A 143 22.16 18.52 3.56
N GLY A 144 21.11 18.37 4.37
CA GLY A 144 19.77 18.05 3.88
C GLY A 144 19.66 16.61 3.41
N GLY A 145 18.52 16.28 2.81
CA GLY A 145 18.20 14.93 2.37
C GLY A 145 17.40 14.13 3.41
N LYS A 146 16.81 13.02 2.95
CA LYS A 146 15.95 12.15 3.76
C LYS A 146 16.17 10.70 3.36
N VAL A 147 16.39 9.86 4.36
CA VAL A 147 16.44 8.41 4.23
C VAL A 147 15.04 7.86 4.51
N SER A 148 14.53 7.07 3.57
CA SER A 148 13.28 6.29 3.72
C SER A 148 13.57 4.87 4.21
N PHE A 149 12.53 4.15 4.66
CA PHE A 149 12.67 2.73 5.00
C PHE A 149 13.13 1.90 3.80
N THR A 150 12.64 2.22 2.59
CA THR A 150 13.01 1.53 1.37
C THR A 150 14.51 1.60 1.11
N HIS A 151 15.17 2.73 1.36
CA HIS A 151 16.63 2.83 1.20
C HIS A 151 17.38 1.84 2.11
N ILE A 152 16.98 1.76 3.38
CA ILE A 152 17.63 0.88 4.36
C ILE A 152 17.38 -0.59 4.01
N ILE A 153 16.13 -0.95 3.69
CA ILE A 153 15.74 -2.32 3.34
C ILE A 153 16.41 -2.74 2.03
N ALA A 154 16.37 -1.89 1.00
CA ALA A 154 16.96 -2.14 -0.31
C ALA A 154 18.48 -2.40 -0.21
N TYR A 155 19.18 -1.57 0.58
CA TYR A 155 20.61 -1.77 0.81
C TYR A 155 20.90 -3.05 1.59
N ALA A 156 20.11 -3.35 2.62
CA ALA A 156 20.25 -4.60 3.39
C ALA A 156 20.01 -5.84 2.51
N VAL A 157 18.98 -5.83 1.67
CA VAL A 157 18.70 -6.92 0.70
C VAL A 157 19.86 -7.08 -0.27
N THR A 158 20.39 -5.97 -0.80
CA THR A 158 21.54 -6.01 -1.72
C THR A 158 22.76 -6.67 -1.07
N LYS A 159 23.08 -6.33 0.18
CA LYS A 159 24.19 -6.95 0.92
C LYS A 159 23.93 -8.42 1.23
N ALA A 160 22.69 -8.80 1.56
CA ALA A 160 22.33 -10.20 1.79
C ALA A 160 22.46 -11.04 0.51
N VAL A 161 21.96 -10.54 -0.62
CA VAL A 161 22.05 -11.21 -1.93
C VAL A 161 23.50 -11.31 -2.41
N ALA A 162 24.35 -10.31 -2.11
CA ALA A 162 25.77 -10.39 -2.39
C ALA A 162 26.50 -11.51 -1.61
N GLN A 163 25.99 -11.89 -0.43
CA GLN A 163 26.50 -13.00 0.37
C GLN A 163 25.95 -14.37 -0.10
N ILE A 164 24.67 -14.42 -0.49
CA ILE A 164 24.00 -15.64 -0.97
C ILE A 164 23.82 -15.53 -2.49
N LYS A 165 24.88 -15.80 -3.23
CA LYS A 165 24.95 -15.57 -4.69
C LYS A 165 23.90 -16.36 -5.48
N GLU A 166 23.44 -17.48 -4.97
CA GLU A 166 22.37 -18.31 -5.55
C GLU A 166 21.08 -17.51 -5.72
N MET A 167 20.81 -16.53 -4.85
CA MET A 167 19.63 -15.65 -4.94
C MET A 167 19.75 -14.59 -6.05
N ASN A 168 20.94 -14.41 -6.65
CA ASN A 168 21.20 -13.50 -7.78
C ASN A 168 21.43 -14.27 -9.10
N THR A 169 20.82 -15.44 -9.25
CA THR A 169 20.95 -16.25 -10.47
C THR A 169 19.66 -16.27 -11.26
N ALA A 170 19.75 -16.56 -12.57
CA ALA A 170 18.58 -16.72 -13.42
C ALA A 170 18.58 -18.10 -14.08
N TYR A 171 17.39 -18.69 -14.20
CA TYR A 171 17.17 -19.89 -15.01
C TYR A 171 17.23 -19.54 -16.50
N THR A 172 17.86 -20.39 -17.29
CA THR A 172 17.88 -20.28 -18.75
C THR A 172 17.92 -21.66 -19.40
N THR A 173 17.90 -21.70 -20.72
CA THR A 173 18.16 -22.91 -21.50
C THR A 173 19.30 -22.67 -22.49
N ILE A 174 20.20 -23.65 -22.60
CA ILE A 174 21.25 -23.69 -23.63
C ILE A 174 21.02 -24.96 -24.42
N ASP A 175 20.79 -24.86 -25.73
CA ASP A 175 20.48 -25.99 -26.60
C ASP A 175 19.32 -26.86 -26.06
N ASN A 176 18.25 -26.21 -25.60
CA ASN A 176 17.08 -26.82 -24.94
C ASN A 176 17.37 -27.62 -23.66
N LYS A 177 18.56 -27.47 -23.08
CA LYS A 177 18.91 -28.07 -21.78
C LYS A 177 18.81 -27.01 -20.67
N PRO A 178 18.24 -27.35 -19.50
CA PRO A 178 18.21 -26.48 -18.33
C PRO A 178 19.61 -25.99 -17.94
N ALA A 179 19.75 -24.68 -17.74
CA ALA A 179 21.00 -24.04 -17.36
C ALA A 179 20.75 -22.88 -16.38
N ILE A 180 21.83 -22.43 -15.74
CA ILE A 180 21.79 -21.34 -14.76
C ILE A 180 22.75 -20.25 -15.21
N ILE A 181 22.26 -19.01 -15.24
CA ILE A 181 23.07 -17.80 -15.42
C ILE A 181 23.49 -17.31 -14.05
N LYS A 182 24.80 -17.19 -13.83
CA LYS A 182 25.38 -16.60 -12.63
C LYS A 182 25.89 -15.20 -12.97
N TYR A 183 25.29 -14.18 -12.35
CA TYR A 183 25.71 -12.80 -12.58
C TYR A 183 26.83 -12.40 -11.60
N PRO A 184 27.84 -11.63 -12.06
CA PRO A 184 28.95 -11.21 -11.21
C PRO A 184 28.58 -10.15 -10.19
N HIS A 185 27.56 -9.33 -10.51
CA HIS A 185 27.13 -8.18 -9.71
C HIS A 185 25.62 -8.22 -9.46
N VAL A 186 25.18 -7.51 -8.43
CA VAL A 186 23.76 -7.38 -8.07
C VAL A 186 23.24 -6.07 -8.66
N ASN A 187 22.26 -6.18 -9.55
CA ASN A 187 21.51 -5.02 -10.04
C ASN A 187 20.16 -4.99 -9.34
N LEU A 188 19.92 -3.97 -8.50
CA LEU A 188 18.70 -3.92 -7.71
C LEU A 188 17.61 -3.17 -8.47
N GLY A 189 16.52 -3.86 -8.82
CA GLY A 189 15.32 -3.26 -9.40
C GLY A 189 14.43 -2.59 -8.35
N LEU A 190 13.82 -1.46 -8.70
CA LEU A 190 12.91 -0.70 -7.84
C LEU A 190 11.59 -0.47 -8.57
N ALA A 191 10.52 -1.13 -8.12
CA ALA A 191 9.20 -0.92 -8.69
C ALA A 191 8.67 0.45 -8.25
N ILE A 192 8.40 1.32 -9.22
CA ILE A 192 7.85 2.66 -9.02
C ILE A 192 6.57 2.82 -9.84
N ASP A 193 5.65 3.57 -9.27
CA ASP A 193 4.37 3.86 -9.88
C ASP A 193 4.29 5.35 -10.18
N LEU A 194 4.30 5.69 -11.47
CA LEU A 194 4.38 7.05 -11.97
C LEU A 194 2.99 7.53 -12.37
N ALA A 195 2.51 8.61 -11.73
CA ALA A 195 1.34 9.33 -12.19
C ALA A 195 1.72 10.23 -13.37
N LYS A 196 0.96 10.15 -14.47
CA LYS A 196 1.10 11.02 -15.63
C LYS A 196 0.19 12.24 -15.52
N GLU A 197 0.48 13.26 -16.32
CA GLU A 197 -0.32 14.48 -16.41
C GLU A 197 -1.77 14.21 -16.89
N ASP A 198 -1.96 13.14 -17.67
CA ASP A 198 -3.27 12.67 -18.13
C ASP A 198 -4.11 11.95 -17.05
N GLY A 199 -3.60 11.86 -15.81
CA GLY A 199 -4.24 11.18 -14.69
C GLY A 199 -4.06 9.66 -14.68
N THR A 200 -3.47 9.07 -15.73
CA THR A 200 -3.16 7.63 -15.77
C THR A 200 -1.90 7.31 -14.95
N ARG A 201 -1.76 6.04 -14.57
CA ARG A 201 -0.62 5.56 -13.75
C ARG A 201 0.18 4.51 -14.52
N GLN A 202 1.50 4.49 -14.32
CA GLN A 202 2.41 3.60 -15.03
C GLN A 202 3.40 2.95 -14.07
N LEU A 203 3.41 1.62 -14.06
CA LEU A 203 4.44 0.83 -13.40
C LEU A 203 5.74 0.84 -14.23
N LEU A 204 6.85 1.19 -13.58
CA LEU A 204 8.20 1.10 -14.13
C LEU A 204 9.12 0.44 -13.11
N VAL A 205 10.14 -0.28 -13.57
CA VAL A 205 11.15 -0.89 -12.71
C VAL A 205 12.56 -0.46 -13.17
N PRO A 206 13.03 0.76 -12.82
CA PRO A 206 14.44 1.09 -12.95
C PRO A 206 15.31 0.19 -12.07
N ASN A 207 16.62 0.18 -12.32
CA ASN A 207 17.56 -0.57 -11.50
C ASN A 207 18.85 0.19 -11.23
N ILE A 208 19.38 0.02 -10.02
CA ILE A 208 20.69 0.50 -9.60
C ILE A 208 21.71 -0.55 -10.05
N LYS A 209 22.67 -0.15 -10.88
CA LYS A 209 23.71 -1.04 -11.41
C LYS A 209 24.81 -1.30 -10.38
N ASN A 210 25.30 -2.53 -10.33
CA ASN A 210 26.40 -2.96 -9.45
C ASN A 210 26.20 -2.53 -7.99
N ALA A 211 24.97 -2.64 -7.50
CA ALA A 211 24.56 -2.14 -6.19
C ALA A 211 25.34 -2.81 -5.04
N ASP A 212 25.87 -4.02 -5.25
CA ASP A 212 26.74 -4.74 -4.32
C ASP A 212 28.04 -3.99 -4.02
N THR A 213 28.57 -3.27 -5.01
CA THR A 213 29.85 -2.54 -4.92
C THR A 213 29.74 -1.21 -4.20
N LEU A 214 28.52 -0.68 -4.05
CA LEU A 214 28.28 0.63 -3.47
C LEU A 214 28.33 0.57 -1.94
N ASP A 215 28.87 1.61 -1.33
CA ASP A 215 28.60 1.92 0.08
C ASP A 215 27.19 2.52 0.24
N PHE A 216 26.75 2.74 1.48
CA PHE A 216 25.38 3.21 1.72
C PHE A 216 25.15 4.64 1.20
N ALA A 217 26.16 5.51 1.26
CA ALA A 217 26.02 6.88 0.81
C ALA A 217 25.94 6.95 -0.73
N GLN A 218 26.76 6.18 -1.43
CA GLN A 218 26.73 6.02 -2.88
C GLN A 218 25.42 5.37 -3.35
N PHE A 219 24.98 4.32 -2.65
CA PHE A 219 23.71 3.67 -2.93
C PHE A 219 22.54 4.65 -2.78
N TRP A 220 22.50 5.40 -1.68
CA TRP A 220 21.47 6.42 -1.44
C TRP A 220 21.50 7.54 -2.48
N ALA A 221 22.68 7.99 -2.90
CA ALA A 221 22.80 9.03 -3.92
C ALA A 221 22.38 8.55 -5.33
N THR A 222 22.42 7.24 -5.59
CA THR A 222 22.06 6.65 -6.89
C THR A 222 20.59 6.23 -6.96
N TYR A 223 19.93 6.09 -5.81
CA TYR A 223 18.54 5.66 -5.66
C TYR A 223 17.55 6.74 -6.08
#